data_AF-A0A0S9CHR1-F1
#
_entry.id   AF-A0A0S9CHR1-F1
#
_cell.length_a   1.000
_cell.length_b   1.000
_cell.length_c   1.000
_cell.angle_alpha   90.00
_cell.angle_beta   90.00
_cell.angle_gamma   90.00
#
_symmetry.space_group_name_H-M   'P 1'
#
loop_
_entity.id
_entity.type
_entity.pdbx_description
1 polymer ?
#
loop_
_entity_poly.entity_id
_entity_poly.type
_entity_poly.pdbx_seq_one_letter_code
_entity_poly.pdbx_strand_id
1 'polypeptide(L)'
;MKQLRQSDHGITEQVRAVLVESLYASPQSLVIGALTSTTIAGVVAHAAHDAWLAVCAALIGIVGAVRIIDAFRPHRRGGACPAALRRHELEYRFGALAYSGLLGLFGFLTLTRTADGVLPLLAVTTAIGYAAGIAGRNAGRPAIAVGQLCSASLPLAAGLLLARQPLKAVLAAVILLFVVAMMDITRKTYAAILKATIVSNEHAALAAHHAAVARRDDLTGVANRTAFREQFEERLTGPGIGRLALYWLDLDRFKEVNDTFGHMAGNALLAAVATRLRERFGEDSVVARLGGDEFAIVCAVADEDEAVATGVAILSLVRAPVPYDGHSLRTSVSIGVAVAPRDGREADTLLKNADLALYRAKESGRGQFYFYEPVMDEKVERRRQLGGELHGALERDEFHLLFQPIFDRDGTRIVSCEALLRWTNRRHGAVSPAEFIPIAEDNGLIDAIGAWVLSRACRVAREWPDDVTVAVNLSPLQLQATRLPAVVLDALTASGLPPGRLTLEVTESVLLEDSETSLAALEALNRLGVCTTLDDFGTGYSSLGYLTRFPFQTLKIDRSFIADLDRSPASVAIVQTVVDLAAKLGMRTVAEGVETPAQLEHLRRTRCDAVQGYLLARPMPANLVGAMFAGDAPDPAS
;
A
#
# COMPACT_ATOMS: atom_id res chain seq x y z
N MET A 1 -20.57 -6.66 -55.08
CA MET A 1 -20.90 -7.66 -54.02
C MET A 1 -19.68 -8.40 -53.47
N LYS A 2 -18.67 -8.79 -54.27
CA LYS A 2 -17.44 -9.44 -53.77
C LYS A 2 -16.65 -8.61 -52.74
N GLN A 3 -16.37 -7.33 -53.02
CA GLN A 3 -15.67 -6.42 -52.08
C GLN A 3 -16.43 -6.22 -50.75
N LEU A 4 -17.76 -6.15 -50.78
CA LEU A 4 -18.61 -6.02 -49.58
C LEU A 4 -18.58 -7.28 -48.70
N ARG A 5 -18.40 -8.47 -49.29
CA ARG A 5 -18.25 -9.73 -48.53
C ARG A 5 -16.86 -9.85 -47.90
N GLN A 6 -15.82 -9.34 -48.55
CA GLN A 6 -14.45 -9.35 -48.02
C GLN A 6 -14.28 -8.36 -46.86
N SER A 7 -14.88 -7.17 -46.92
CA SER A 7 -14.86 -6.21 -45.80
C SER A 7 -15.60 -6.71 -44.56
N ASP A 8 -16.57 -7.61 -44.72
CA ASP A 8 -17.43 -8.10 -43.64
C ASP A 8 -16.79 -9.26 -42.84
N HIS A 9 -15.77 -9.93 -43.41
CA HIS A 9 -15.00 -10.98 -42.72
C HIS A 9 -13.82 -10.45 -41.90
N GLY A 10 -13.43 -9.17 -42.09
CA GLY A 10 -12.29 -8.55 -41.39
C GLY A 10 -12.67 -7.72 -40.17
N ILE A 11 -13.94 -7.69 -39.78
CA ILE A 11 -14.45 -6.86 -38.68
C ILE A 11 -14.52 -7.70 -37.41
N THR A 12 -14.07 -7.15 -36.28
CA THR A 12 -14.17 -7.82 -34.98
C THR A 12 -15.64 -8.08 -34.59
N GLU A 13 -15.91 -9.17 -33.88
CA GLU A 13 -17.28 -9.55 -33.47
C GLU A 13 -17.98 -8.43 -32.66
N GLN A 14 -17.21 -7.64 -31.90
CA GLN A 14 -17.72 -6.49 -31.16
C GLN A 14 -18.22 -5.35 -32.08
N VAL A 15 -17.45 -5.01 -33.12
CA VAL A 15 -17.89 -4.01 -34.11
C VAL A 15 -19.09 -4.54 -34.90
N ARG A 16 -19.11 -5.84 -35.23
CA ARG A 16 -20.26 -6.49 -35.87
C ARG A 16 -21.53 -6.39 -35.02
N ALA A 17 -21.42 -6.60 -33.70
CA ALA A 17 -22.56 -6.50 -32.79
C ALA A 17 -23.23 -5.12 -32.85
N VAL A 18 -22.43 -4.05 -32.74
CA VAL A 18 -22.92 -2.66 -32.84
C VAL A 18 -23.59 -2.39 -34.20
N LEU A 19 -23.00 -2.90 -35.29
CA LEU A 19 -23.58 -2.73 -36.64
C LEU A 19 -24.91 -3.46 -36.81
N VAL A 20 -25.08 -4.65 -36.22
CA VAL A 20 -26.36 -5.39 -36.26
C VAL A 20 -27.41 -4.71 -35.37
N GLU A 21 -27.03 -4.22 -34.19
CA GLU A 21 -27.92 -3.48 -33.30
C GLU A 21 -28.46 -2.20 -33.97
N SER A 22 -27.66 -1.55 -34.81
CA SER A 22 -28.10 -0.36 -35.55
C SER A 22 -29.34 -0.59 -36.43
N LEU A 23 -29.58 -1.82 -36.90
CA LEU A 23 -30.77 -2.17 -37.70
C LEU A 23 -32.08 -2.02 -36.92
N TYR A 24 -31.99 -2.12 -35.59
CA TYR A 24 -33.09 -2.07 -34.64
C TYR A 24 -33.16 -0.74 -33.87
N ALA A 25 -32.24 0.20 -34.11
CA ALA A 25 -32.12 1.43 -33.31
C ALA A 25 -33.32 2.41 -33.44
N SER A 26 -34.10 2.32 -34.52
CA SER A 26 -35.21 3.26 -34.80
C SER A 26 -36.55 2.55 -35.09
N PRO A 27 -37.15 1.86 -34.10
CA PRO A 27 -38.38 1.07 -34.30
C PRO A 27 -39.57 1.93 -34.74
N GLN A 28 -39.65 3.19 -34.28
CA GLN A 28 -40.72 4.13 -34.67
C GLN A 28 -40.79 4.36 -36.18
N SER A 29 -39.64 4.53 -36.85
CA SER A 29 -39.60 4.69 -38.31
C SER A 29 -40.10 3.44 -39.05
N LEU A 30 -39.92 2.25 -38.45
CA LEU A 30 -40.43 0.98 -39.00
C LEU A 30 -41.94 0.95 -38.94
N VAL A 31 -42.50 1.29 -37.77
CA VAL A 31 -43.93 1.30 -37.53
C VAL A 31 -44.62 2.26 -38.49
N ILE A 32 -44.14 3.50 -38.59
CA ILE A 32 -44.72 4.52 -39.47
C ILE A 32 -44.67 4.07 -40.94
N GLY A 33 -43.52 3.58 -41.40
CA GLY A 33 -43.38 3.09 -42.76
C GLY A 33 -44.28 1.88 -43.07
N ALA A 34 -44.40 0.95 -42.12
CA ALA A 34 -45.21 -0.24 -42.25
C ALA A 34 -46.72 0.07 -42.29
N LEU A 35 -47.19 0.94 -41.39
CA LEU A 35 -48.57 1.40 -41.37
C LEU A 35 -48.92 2.14 -42.67
N THR A 36 -48.11 3.13 -43.04
CA THR A 36 -48.36 3.94 -44.24
C THR A 36 -48.43 3.09 -45.50
N SER A 37 -47.47 2.18 -45.70
CA SER A 37 -47.44 1.34 -46.90
C SER A 37 -48.58 0.31 -46.93
N THR A 38 -48.99 -0.21 -45.76
CA THR A 38 -50.14 -1.13 -45.66
C THR A 38 -51.45 -0.41 -45.98
N THR A 39 -51.64 0.81 -45.45
CA THR A 39 -52.82 1.62 -45.73
C THR A 39 -52.91 1.97 -47.22
N ILE A 40 -51.83 2.44 -47.82
CA ILE A 40 -51.82 2.79 -49.26
C ILE A 40 -52.06 1.55 -50.11
N ALA A 41 -51.42 0.40 -49.79
CA ALA A 41 -51.65 -0.84 -50.53
C ALA A 41 -53.11 -1.31 -50.43
N GLY A 42 -53.74 -1.20 -49.25
CA GLY A 42 -55.16 -1.51 -49.06
C GLY A 42 -56.09 -0.61 -49.87
N VAL A 43 -55.85 0.70 -49.86
CA VAL A 43 -56.63 1.67 -50.66
C VAL A 43 -56.49 1.38 -52.15
N VAL A 44 -55.28 1.16 -52.64
CA VAL A 44 -55.02 0.86 -54.06
C VAL A 44 -55.67 -0.47 -54.48
N ALA A 45 -55.57 -1.50 -53.65
CA ALA A 45 -56.19 -2.79 -53.94
C ALA A 45 -57.73 -2.71 -53.97
N HIS A 46 -58.31 -1.96 -53.04
CA HIS A 46 -59.76 -1.76 -52.98
C HIS A 46 -60.28 -1.00 -54.21
N ALA A 47 -59.61 0.10 -54.58
CA ALA A 47 -59.98 0.92 -55.73
C ALA A 47 -59.78 0.22 -57.08
N ALA A 48 -58.77 -0.65 -57.19
CA ALA A 48 -58.49 -1.41 -58.42
C ALA A 48 -59.48 -2.55 -58.68
N HIS A 49 -60.22 -3.00 -57.66
CA HIS A 49 -61.07 -4.19 -57.71
C HIS A 49 -60.34 -5.47 -58.21
N ASP A 50 -59.02 -5.59 -57.97
CA ASP A 50 -58.19 -6.70 -58.44
C ASP A 50 -57.78 -7.63 -57.29
N ALA A 51 -58.08 -8.92 -57.42
CA ALA A 51 -57.83 -9.92 -56.38
C ALA A 51 -56.34 -10.12 -56.07
N TRP A 52 -55.45 -9.99 -57.06
CA TRP A 52 -54.00 -10.16 -56.84
C TRP A 52 -53.41 -8.99 -56.07
N LEU A 53 -53.90 -7.77 -56.33
CA LEU A 53 -53.55 -6.60 -55.52
C LEU A 53 -54.04 -6.74 -54.07
N ALA A 54 -55.26 -7.26 -53.86
CA ALA A 54 -55.78 -7.51 -52.51
C ALA A 54 -54.94 -8.54 -51.73
N VAL A 55 -54.57 -9.65 -52.37
CA VAL A 55 -53.68 -10.67 -51.78
C VAL A 55 -52.32 -10.06 -51.42
N CYS A 56 -51.71 -9.30 -52.34
CA CYS A 56 -50.41 -8.69 -52.11
C CYS A 56 -50.46 -7.63 -50.99
N ALA A 57 -51.51 -6.80 -50.93
CA ALA A 57 -51.72 -5.83 -49.85
C ALA A 57 -51.88 -6.51 -48.47
N ALA A 58 -52.63 -7.62 -48.39
CA ALA A 58 -52.76 -8.40 -47.17
C ALA A 58 -51.40 -8.97 -46.71
N LEU A 59 -50.61 -9.50 -47.65
CA LEU A 59 -49.26 -10.00 -47.36
C LEU A 59 -48.31 -8.89 -46.88
N ILE A 60 -48.38 -7.68 -47.46
CA ILE A 60 -47.62 -6.50 -46.99
C ILE A 60 -47.99 -6.21 -45.53
N GLY A 61 -49.28 -6.21 -45.19
CA GLY A 61 -49.75 -5.99 -43.82
C GLY A 61 -49.25 -7.05 -42.84
N ILE A 62 -49.35 -8.33 -43.20
CA ILE A 62 -48.89 -9.45 -42.37
C ILE A 62 -47.38 -9.37 -42.13
N VAL A 63 -46.58 -9.21 -43.18
CA VAL A 63 -45.11 -9.10 -43.03
C VAL A 63 -44.74 -7.83 -42.27
N GLY A 64 -45.44 -6.71 -42.50
CA GLY A 64 -45.27 -5.47 -41.75
C GLY A 64 -45.49 -5.66 -40.26
N ALA A 65 -46.59 -6.32 -39.86
CA ALA A 65 -46.90 -6.62 -38.47
C ALA A 65 -45.83 -7.52 -37.82
N VAL A 66 -45.39 -8.58 -38.52
CA VAL A 66 -44.30 -9.45 -38.04
C VAL A 66 -43.01 -8.66 -37.80
N ARG A 67 -42.66 -7.73 -38.70
CA ARG A 67 -41.47 -6.89 -38.54
C ARG A 67 -41.59 -5.88 -37.39
N ILE A 68 -42.79 -5.36 -37.13
CA ILE A 68 -43.04 -4.50 -35.96
C ILE A 68 -42.83 -5.32 -34.68
N ILE A 69 -43.45 -6.50 -34.60
CA ILE A 69 -43.30 -7.40 -33.45
C ILE A 69 -41.82 -7.73 -33.23
N ASP A 70 -41.09 -8.10 -34.28
CA ASP A 70 -39.67 -8.39 -34.20
C ASP A 70 -38.85 -7.20 -33.69
N ALA A 71 -39.14 -5.98 -34.16
CA ALA A 71 -38.43 -4.77 -33.75
C ALA A 71 -38.59 -4.43 -32.26
N PHE A 72 -39.67 -4.88 -31.61
CA PHE A 72 -39.93 -4.67 -30.18
C PHE A 72 -39.61 -5.90 -29.31
N ARG A 73 -39.16 -7.02 -29.89
CA ARG A 73 -38.71 -8.14 -29.07
C ARG A 73 -37.56 -7.69 -28.18
N PRO A 74 -37.55 -8.07 -26.88
CA PRO A 74 -36.44 -7.78 -25.98
C PRO A 74 -35.22 -8.59 -26.43
N HIS A 75 -34.48 -8.04 -27.38
CA HIS A 75 -33.14 -8.50 -27.72
C HIS A 75 -32.29 -8.18 -26.48
N ARG A 76 -31.90 -9.22 -25.72
CA ARG A 76 -31.06 -9.04 -24.53
C ARG A 76 -29.82 -8.22 -24.90
N ARG A 77 -29.82 -6.95 -24.50
CA ARG A 77 -28.67 -6.06 -24.57
C ARG A 77 -27.64 -6.59 -23.58
N GLY A 78 -26.54 -7.12 -24.12
CA GLY A 78 -25.42 -7.64 -23.32
C GLY A 78 -24.96 -9.02 -23.78
N GLY A 79 -23.81 -9.07 -24.45
CA GLY A 79 -23.00 -10.29 -24.57
C GLY A 79 -23.64 -11.46 -25.32
N ALA A 80 -24.35 -11.21 -26.42
CA ALA A 80 -24.89 -12.31 -27.22
C ALA A 80 -23.73 -13.14 -27.83
N CYS A 81 -23.72 -14.45 -27.57
CA CYS A 81 -22.84 -15.40 -28.24
C CYS A 81 -22.87 -15.18 -29.77
N PRO A 82 -21.74 -15.31 -30.50
CA PRO A 82 -21.68 -15.06 -31.95
C PRO A 82 -22.76 -15.77 -32.77
N ALA A 83 -23.23 -16.94 -32.31
CA ALA A 83 -24.34 -17.66 -32.92
C ALA A 83 -25.69 -16.91 -32.84
N ALA A 84 -25.99 -16.29 -31.70
CA ALA A 84 -27.20 -15.51 -31.49
C ALA A 84 -27.19 -14.22 -32.33
N LEU A 85 -26.02 -13.55 -32.42
CA LEU A 85 -25.88 -12.36 -33.26
C LEU A 85 -26.14 -12.65 -34.74
N ARG A 86 -25.58 -13.75 -35.26
CA ARG A 86 -25.83 -14.20 -36.65
C ARG A 86 -27.30 -14.53 -36.88
N ARG A 87 -27.97 -15.12 -35.90
CA ARG A 87 -29.40 -15.44 -35.98
C ARG A 87 -30.25 -14.18 -36.08
N HIS A 88 -30.03 -13.19 -35.23
CA HIS A 88 -30.77 -11.91 -35.28
C HIS A 88 -30.56 -11.19 -36.62
N GLU A 89 -29.33 -11.19 -37.14
CA GLU A 89 -29.03 -10.59 -38.45
C GLU A 89 -29.81 -11.29 -39.58
N LEU A 90 -29.89 -12.63 -39.54
CA LEU A 90 -30.64 -13.42 -40.52
C LEU A 90 -32.15 -13.15 -40.43
N GLU A 91 -32.72 -13.15 -39.22
CA GLU A 91 -34.14 -12.88 -38.98
C GLU A 91 -34.54 -11.50 -39.52
N TYR A 92 -33.75 -10.47 -39.20
CA TYR A 92 -33.94 -9.13 -39.76
C TYR A 92 -33.90 -9.13 -41.28
N ARG A 93 -32.85 -9.74 -41.86
CA ARG A 93 -32.63 -9.77 -43.32
C ARG A 93 -33.79 -10.43 -44.06
N PHE A 94 -34.33 -11.54 -43.56
CA PHE A 94 -35.45 -12.23 -44.20
C PHE A 94 -36.71 -11.37 -44.20
N GLY A 95 -37.10 -10.82 -43.04
CA GLY A 95 -38.27 -9.94 -42.95
C GLY A 95 -38.12 -8.69 -43.82
N ALA A 96 -36.94 -8.08 -43.79
CA ALA A 96 -36.60 -6.87 -44.54
C ALA A 96 -36.70 -7.07 -46.07
N LEU A 97 -36.16 -8.18 -46.59
CA LEU A 97 -36.20 -8.51 -48.02
C LEU A 97 -37.59 -8.94 -48.48
N ALA A 98 -38.31 -9.75 -47.69
CA ALA A 98 -39.67 -10.18 -47.99
C ALA A 98 -40.61 -8.96 -48.12
N TYR A 99 -40.55 -8.04 -47.16
CA TYR A 99 -41.35 -6.82 -47.17
C TYR A 99 -41.05 -5.93 -48.40
N SER A 100 -39.75 -5.75 -48.71
CA SER A 100 -39.33 -4.95 -49.87
C SER A 100 -39.75 -5.57 -51.21
N GLY A 101 -39.64 -6.90 -51.33
CA GLY A 101 -40.06 -7.64 -52.50
C GLY A 101 -41.58 -7.58 -52.72
N LEU A 102 -42.38 -7.62 -51.64
CA LEU A 102 -43.83 -7.45 -51.74
C LEU A 102 -44.21 -6.04 -52.20
N LEU A 103 -43.54 -4.99 -51.72
CA LEU A 103 -43.78 -3.63 -52.21
C LEU A 103 -43.42 -3.46 -53.70
N GLY A 104 -42.29 -4.02 -54.13
CA GLY A 104 -41.91 -4.05 -55.53
C GLY A 104 -42.91 -4.80 -56.40
N LEU A 105 -43.33 -5.99 -55.96
CA LEU A 105 -44.36 -6.79 -56.64
C LEU A 105 -45.71 -6.07 -56.70
N PHE A 106 -46.13 -5.42 -55.61
CA PHE A 106 -47.36 -4.65 -55.54
C PHE A 106 -47.36 -3.52 -56.58
N GLY A 107 -46.27 -2.76 -56.66
CA GLY A 107 -46.16 -1.71 -57.67
C GLY A 107 -46.08 -2.26 -59.10
N PHE A 108 -45.39 -3.39 -59.32
CA PHE A 108 -45.39 -4.08 -60.63
C PHE A 108 -46.80 -4.51 -61.06
N LEU A 109 -47.56 -5.15 -60.16
CA LEU A 109 -48.94 -5.57 -60.42
C LEU A 109 -49.84 -4.35 -60.69
N THR A 110 -49.68 -3.28 -59.91
CA THR A 110 -50.46 -2.05 -60.10
C THR A 110 -50.18 -1.45 -61.48
N LEU A 111 -48.91 -1.38 -61.90
CA LEU A 111 -48.49 -0.86 -63.21
C LEU A 111 -48.98 -1.67 -64.41
N THR A 112 -49.16 -2.99 -64.24
CA THR A 112 -49.49 -3.91 -65.34
C THR A 112 -50.96 -4.30 -65.39
N ARG A 113 -51.69 -4.16 -64.29
CA ARG A 113 -53.09 -4.63 -64.15
C ARG A 113 -54.11 -3.52 -64.00
N THR A 114 -53.69 -2.27 -63.76
CA THR A 114 -54.62 -1.14 -63.62
C THR A 114 -54.48 -0.15 -64.78
N ALA A 115 -55.60 0.43 -65.21
CA ALA A 115 -55.66 1.45 -66.25
C ALA A 115 -55.72 2.89 -65.70
N ASP A 116 -55.99 3.05 -64.40
CA ASP A 116 -56.02 4.32 -63.69
C ASP A 116 -54.58 4.90 -63.57
N GLY A 117 -54.41 6.20 -63.80
CA GLY A 117 -53.12 6.87 -63.65
C GLY A 117 -52.72 7.15 -62.19
N VAL A 118 -53.69 7.26 -61.28
CA VAL A 118 -53.48 7.62 -59.88
C VAL A 118 -53.04 6.43 -59.03
N LEU A 119 -53.56 5.22 -59.30
CA LEU A 119 -53.22 4.02 -58.53
C LEU A 119 -51.73 3.62 -58.67
N PRO A 120 -51.13 3.59 -59.87
CA PRO A 120 -49.69 3.39 -60.02
C PRO A 120 -48.87 4.50 -59.37
N LEU A 121 -49.34 5.75 -59.38
CA LEU A 121 -48.65 6.86 -58.73
C LEU A 121 -48.53 6.61 -57.21
N LEU A 122 -49.63 6.19 -56.55
CA LEU A 122 -49.63 5.86 -55.13
C LEU A 122 -48.69 4.69 -54.81
N ALA A 123 -48.76 3.62 -55.60
CA ALA A 123 -47.93 2.42 -55.38
C ALA A 123 -46.43 2.69 -55.62
N VAL A 124 -46.07 3.35 -56.72
CA VAL A 124 -44.67 3.69 -57.06
C VAL A 124 -44.10 4.68 -56.05
N THR A 125 -44.84 5.72 -55.67
CA THR A 125 -44.36 6.71 -54.68
C THR A 125 -44.08 6.06 -53.33
N THR A 126 -44.95 5.14 -52.90
CA THR A 126 -44.77 4.40 -51.64
C THR A 126 -43.53 3.50 -51.69
N ALA A 127 -43.36 2.73 -52.77
CA ALA A 127 -42.24 1.81 -52.91
C ALA A 127 -40.89 2.55 -53.04
N ILE A 128 -40.84 3.65 -53.79
CA ILE A 128 -39.63 4.49 -53.92
C ILE A 128 -39.35 5.25 -52.63
N GLY A 129 -40.37 5.80 -51.95
CA GLY A 129 -40.20 6.45 -50.65
C GLY A 129 -39.66 5.50 -49.58
N TYR A 130 -40.17 4.26 -49.55
CA TYR A 130 -39.63 3.19 -48.71
C TYR A 130 -38.18 2.86 -49.07
N ALA A 131 -37.88 2.65 -50.36
CA ALA A 131 -36.53 2.33 -50.83
C ALA A 131 -35.50 3.43 -50.52
N ALA A 132 -35.90 4.70 -50.60
CA ALA A 132 -35.07 5.84 -50.24
C ALA A 132 -34.71 5.85 -48.75
N GLY A 133 -35.67 5.60 -47.86
CA GLY A 133 -35.46 5.61 -46.41
C GLY A 133 -34.55 4.48 -45.90
N ILE A 134 -34.52 3.33 -46.58
CA ILE A 134 -33.71 2.16 -46.16
C ILE A 134 -32.21 2.42 -46.28
N ALA A 135 -31.77 3.15 -47.32
CA ALA A 135 -30.36 3.34 -47.59
C ALA A 135 -29.59 4.00 -46.44
N GLY A 136 -30.24 4.93 -45.72
CA GLY A 136 -29.70 5.52 -44.50
C GLY A 136 -29.92 4.61 -43.29
N ARG A 137 -31.16 4.14 -43.10
CA ARG A 137 -31.55 3.39 -41.91
C ARG A 137 -30.80 2.07 -41.72
N ASN A 138 -30.53 1.36 -42.80
CA ASN A 138 -29.89 0.04 -42.79
C ASN A 138 -28.46 0.08 -43.31
N ALA A 139 -27.85 1.27 -43.38
CA ALA A 139 -26.49 1.48 -43.87
C ALA A 139 -25.45 0.65 -43.11
N GLY A 140 -25.68 0.35 -41.82
CA GLY A 140 -24.81 -0.50 -41.00
C GLY A 140 -24.64 -1.93 -41.55
N ARG A 141 -25.60 -2.43 -42.36
CA ARG A 141 -25.52 -3.70 -43.07
C ARG A 141 -25.85 -3.49 -44.56
N PRO A 142 -24.88 -3.03 -45.38
CA PRO A 142 -25.11 -2.57 -46.76
C PRO A 142 -25.67 -3.67 -47.68
N ALA A 143 -25.36 -4.94 -47.44
CA ALA A 143 -25.93 -6.05 -48.21
C ALA A 143 -27.45 -6.18 -48.03
N ILE A 144 -27.96 -5.90 -46.82
CA ILE A 144 -29.40 -5.91 -46.54
C ILE A 144 -30.05 -4.69 -47.20
N ALA A 145 -29.50 -3.48 -46.99
CA ALA A 145 -30.03 -2.25 -47.55
C ALA A 145 -30.08 -2.27 -49.09
N VAL A 146 -29.00 -2.68 -49.75
CA VAL A 146 -28.95 -2.80 -51.22
C VAL A 146 -29.92 -3.88 -51.72
N GLY A 147 -30.01 -5.02 -51.02
CA GLY A 147 -30.96 -6.07 -51.37
C GLY A 147 -32.41 -5.56 -51.33
N GLN A 148 -32.77 -4.81 -50.29
CA GLN A 148 -34.10 -4.21 -50.18
C GLN A 148 -34.36 -3.17 -51.28
N LEU A 149 -33.42 -2.25 -51.50
CA LEU A 149 -33.50 -1.24 -52.55
C LEU A 149 -33.78 -1.87 -53.93
N CYS A 150 -33.03 -2.92 -54.29
CA CYS A 150 -33.23 -3.65 -55.53
C CYS A 150 -34.59 -4.36 -55.57
N SER A 151 -34.98 -5.06 -54.50
CA SER A 151 -36.25 -5.78 -54.43
C SER A 151 -37.48 -4.88 -54.54
N ALA A 152 -37.41 -3.65 -54.03
CA ALA A 152 -38.50 -2.68 -54.16
C ALA A 152 -38.52 -1.98 -55.53
N SER A 153 -37.34 -1.71 -56.13
CA SER A 153 -37.24 -0.80 -57.28
C SER A 153 -37.18 -1.51 -58.64
N LEU A 154 -36.51 -2.67 -58.73
CA LEU A 154 -36.34 -3.38 -60.01
C LEU A 154 -37.66 -3.92 -60.59
N PRO A 155 -38.60 -4.46 -59.79
CA PRO A 155 -39.91 -4.83 -60.31
C PRO A 155 -40.67 -3.64 -60.90
N LEU A 156 -40.55 -2.44 -60.30
CA LEU A 156 -41.21 -1.24 -60.83
C LEU A 156 -40.66 -0.86 -62.21
N ALA A 157 -39.33 -0.85 -62.35
CA ALA A 157 -38.67 -0.58 -63.62
C ALA A 157 -39.11 -1.61 -64.69
N ALA A 158 -39.20 -2.89 -64.32
CA ALA A 158 -39.69 -3.93 -65.22
C ALA A 158 -41.15 -3.69 -65.65
N GLY A 159 -42.04 -3.34 -64.71
CA GLY A 159 -43.46 -3.05 -65.00
C GLY A 159 -43.64 -1.85 -65.93
N LEU A 160 -42.84 -0.80 -65.74
CA LEU A 160 -42.83 0.38 -66.60
C LEU A 160 -42.32 0.08 -68.01
N LEU A 161 -41.28 -0.75 -68.15
CA LEU A 161 -40.74 -1.15 -69.45
C LEU A 161 -41.71 -2.06 -70.23
N LEU A 162 -42.42 -2.95 -69.54
CA LEU A 162 -43.43 -3.83 -70.16
C LEU A 162 -44.60 -3.06 -70.79
N ALA A 163 -44.90 -1.86 -70.30
CA ALA A 163 -45.97 -1.03 -70.84
C ALA A 163 -45.67 -0.46 -72.24
N ARG A 164 -44.42 -0.55 -72.74
CA ARG A 164 -43.98 -0.10 -74.08
C ARG A 164 -44.38 1.34 -74.44
N GLN A 165 -44.48 2.22 -73.45
CA GLN A 165 -44.76 3.66 -73.64
C GLN A 165 -43.48 4.48 -73.40
N PRO A 166 -43.19 5.48 -74.25
CA PRO A 166 -41.92 6.21 -74.19
C PRO A 166 -41.73 6.94 -72.85
N LEU A 167 -42.78 7.59 -72.32
CA LEU A 167 -42.73 8.29 -71.03
C LEU A 167 -42.51 7.33 -69.84
N LYS A 168 -43.08 6.11 -69.88
CA LYS A 168 -42.87 5.10 -68.85
C LYS A 168 -41.44 4.53 -68.89
N ALA A 169 -40.85 4.40 -70.08
CA ALA A 169 -39.44 4.01 -70.23
C ALA A 169 -38.48 5.05 -69.64
N VAL A 170 -38.77 6.35 -69.79
CA VAL A 170 -38.02 7.42 -69.12
C VAL A 170 -38.09 7.27 -67.59
N LEU A 171 -39.29 7.03 -67.04
CA LEU A 171 -39.45 6.81 -65.60
C LEU A 171 -38.69 5.56 -65.11
N ALA A 172 -38.68 4.48 -65.90
CA ALA A 172 -37.91 3.28 -65.58
C ALA A 172 -36.40 3.59 -65.53
N ALA A 173 -35.88 4.39 -66.48
CA ALA A 173 -34.49 4.83 -66.46
C ALA A 173 -34.16 5.67 -65.22
N VAL A 174 -35.05 6.58 -64.82
CA VAL A 174 -34.90 7.37 -63.58
C VAL A 174 -34.86 6.46 -62.34
N ILE A 175 -35.72 5.45 -62.25
CA ILE A 175 -35.70 4.49 -61.14
C ILE A 175 -34.38 3.69 -61.10
N LEU A 176 -33.86 3.27 -62.26
CA LEU A 176 -32.58 2.58 -62.33
C LEU A 176 -31.40 3.48 -61.91
N LEU A 177 -31.40 4.75 -62.33
CA LEU A 177 -30.42 5.74 -61.88
C LEU A 177 -30.53 6.01 -60.37
N PHE A 178 -31.75 6.08 -59.83
CA PHE A 178 -32.00 6.19 -58.40
C PHE A 178 -31.41 5.01 -57.64
N VAL A 179 -31.59 3.77 -58.11
CA VAL A 179 -30.97 2.58 -57.50
C VAL A 179 -29.45 2.71 -57.46
N VAL A 180 -28.82 3.14 -58.56
CA VAL A 180 -27.36 3.34 -58.60
C VAL A 180 -26.92 4.42 -57.60
N ALA A 181 -27.60 5.56 -57.54
CA ALA A 181 -27.30 6.64 -56.60
C ALA A 181 -27.46 6.20 -55.13
N MET A 182 -28.55 5.53 -54.80
CA MET A 182 -28.79 5.03 -53.44
C MET A 182 -27.81 3.92 -53.04
N MET A 183 -27.35 3.10 -53.98
CA MET A 183 -26.28 2.13 -53.74
C MET A 183 -24.95 2.81 -53.38
N ASP A 184 -24.60 3.93 -54.04
CA ASP A 184 -23.41 4.71 -53.71
C ASP A 184 -23.54 5.34 -52.31
N ILE A 185 -24.67 5.98 -52.03
CA ILE A 185 -24.97 6.58 -50.71
C ILE A 185 -24.86 5.51 -49.62
N THR A 186 -25.51 4.35 -49.79
CA THR A 186 -25.48 3.26 -48.80
C THR A 186 -24.04 2.82 -48.48
N ARG A 187 -23.18 2.71 -49.51
CA ARG A 187 -21.78 2.31 -49.32
C ARG A 187 -20.97 3.38 -48.59
N LYS A 188 -21.15 4.66 -48.93
CA LYS A 188 -20.47 5.78 -48.25
C LYS A 188 -20.91 5.89 -46.80
N THR A 189 -22.20 5.77 -46.52
CA THR A 189 -22.73 5.79 -45.15
C THR A 189 -22.20 4.61 -44.35
N TYR A 190 -22.14 3.41 -44.93
CA TYR A 190 -21.50 2.25 -44.28
C TYR A 190 -20.03 2.52 -43.92
N ALA A 191 -19.24 3.07 -44.85
CA ALA A 191 -17.83 3.37 -44.61
C ALA A 191 -17.65 4.40 -43.49
N ALA A 192 -18.52 5.42 -43.42
CA ALA A 192 -18.50 6.42 -42.34
C ALA A 192 -18.87 5.81 -40.99
N ILE A 193 -19.93 5.01 -40.92
CA ILE A 193 -20.35 4.31 -39.69
C ILE A 193 -19.24 3.36 -39.22
N LEU A 194 -18.68 2.55 -40.11
CA LEU A 194 -17.61 1.60 -39.77
C LEU A 194 -16.38 2.31 -39.18
N LYS A 195 -15.93 3.40 -39.82
CA LYS A 195 -14.79 4.19 -39.34
C LYS A 195 -15.06 4.77 -37.95
N ALA A 196 -16.24 5.34 -37.73
CA ALA A 196 -16.63 5.90 -36.44
C ALA A 196 -16.66 4.83 -35.33
N THR A 197 -17.22 3.66 -35.62
CA THR A 197 -17.30 2.56 -34.64
C THR A 197 -15.94 1.97 -34.28
N ILE A 198 -15.02 1.83 -35.25
CA ILE A 198 -13.66 1.35 -34.97
C ILE A 198 -12.91 2.34 -34.07
N VAL A 199 -12.90 3.63 -34.43
CA VAL A 199 -12.22 4.68 -33.66
C VAL A 199 -12.76 4.77 -32.23
N SER A 200 -14.09 4.68 -32.06
CA SER A 200 -14.72 4.71 -30.73
C SER A 200 -14.28 3.53 -29.86
N ASN A 201 -14.13 2.32 -30.44
CA ASN A 201 -13.67 1.15 -29.69
C ASN A 201 -12.19 1.25 -29.34
N GLU A 202 -11.35 1.75 -30.25
CA GLU A 202 -9.93 1.98 -29.98
C GLU A 202 -9.75 2.99 -28.85
N HIS A 203 -10.49 4.10 -28.87
CA HIS A 203 -10.47 5.10 -27.78
C HIS A 203 -10.88 4.50 -26.43
N ALA A 204 -11.92 3.66 -26.40
CA ALA A 204 -12.34 2.98 -25.17
C ALA A 204 -11.28 2.00 -24.65
N ALA A 205 -10.62 1.26 -25.54
CA ALA A 205 -9.55 0.34 -25.18
C ALA A 205 -8.30 1.08 -24.64
N LEU A 206 -7.91 2.18 -25.29
CA LEU A 206 -6.83 3.05 -24.85
C LEU A 206 -7.11 3.66 -23.48
N ALA A 207 -8.33 4.16 -23.25
CA ALA A 207 -8.74 4.70 -21.96
C ALA A 207 -8.68 3.64 -20.85
N ALA A 208 -9.13 2.41 -21.13
CA ALA A 208 -9.03 1.29 -20.19
C ALA A 208 -7.58 0.91 -19.88
N HIS A 209 -6.70 0.92 -20.89
CA HIS A 209 -5.27 0.68 -20.70
C HIS A 209 -4.62 1.76 -19.83
N HIS A 210 -4.86 3.05 -20.11
CA HIS A 210 -4.34 4.15 -19.28
C HIS A 210 -4.82 4.07 -17.83
N ALA A 211 -6.10 3.74 -17.61
CA ALA A 211 -6.65 3.53 -16.27
C ALA A 211 -6.05 2.31 -15.54
N ALA A 212 -5.65 1.26 -16.28
CA ALA A 212 -4.97 0.10 -15.70
C ALA A 212 -3.52 0.44 -15.30
N VAL A 213 -2.80 1.21 -16.12
CA VAL A 213 -1.43 1.67 -15.81
C VAL A 213 -1.42 2.63 -14.63
N ALA A 214 -2.34 3.59 -14.57
CA ALA A 214 -2.44 4.57 -13.48
C ALA A 214 -2.79 3.97 -12.10
N ARG A 215 -3.13 2.69 -12.01
CA ARG A 215 -3.45 1.97 -10.75
C ARG A 215 -2.31 1.11 -10.23
N ARG A 216 -1.16 1.08 -10.91
CA ARG A 216 0.02 0.33 -10.48
C ARG A 216 1.14 1.27 -10.05
N ASP A 217 2.01 0.78 -9.19
CA ASP A 217 3.28 1.42 -8.88
C ASP A 217 4.28 1.14 -10.03
N ASP A 218 4.88 2.17 -10.59
CA ASP A 218 5.72 2.07 -11.79
C ASP A 218 6.96 1.20 -11.60
N LEU A 219 7.50 1.15 -10.38
CA LEU A 219 8.70 0.38 -10.06
C LEU A 219 8.39 -1.10 -9.82
N THR A 220 7.34 -1.37 -9.06
CA THR A 220 7.08 -2.71 -8.51
C THR A 220 5.96 -3.46 -9.22
N GLY A 221 5.10 -2.77 -9.97
CA GLY A 221 3.98 -3.34 -10.71
C GLY A 221 2.81 -3.85 -9.85
N VAL A 222 2.90 -3.75 -8.52
CA VAL A 222 1.79 -3.99 -7.59
C VAL A 222 0.84 -2.78 -7.53
N ALA A 223 -0.26 -2.87 -6.79
CA ALA A 223 -1.18 -1.75 -6.66
C ALA A 223 -0.48 -0.52 -6.05
N ASN A 224 -0.79 0.67 -6.55
CA ASN A 224 -0.36 1.91 -5.92
C ASN A 224 -1.32 2.31 -4.79
N ARG A 225 -1.00 3.38 -4.05
CA ARG A 225 -1.80 3.89 -2.92
C ARG A 225 -3.28 4.09 -3.26
N THR A 226 -3.59 4.65 -4.44
CA THR A 226 -4.98 4.90 -4.86
C THR A 226 -5.72 3.58 -5.10
N ALA A 227 -5.13 2.68 -5.88
CA ALA A 227 -5.74 1.38 -6.18
C ALA A 227 -5.88 0.49 -4.94
N PHE A 228 -4.91 0.56 -4.01
CA PHE A 228 -5.00 -0.09 -2.71
C PHE A 228 -6.24 0.36 -1.94
N ARG A 229 -6.46 1.68 -1.86
CA ARG A 229 -7.59 2.23 -1.10
C ARG A 229 -8.93 1.77 -1.67
N GLU A 230 -9.10 1.87 -2.98
CA GLU A 230 -10.30 1.43 -3.68
C GLU A 230 -10.58 -0.07 -3.43
N GLN A 231 -9.56 -0.93 -3.63
CA GLN A 231 -9.71 -2.38 -3.45
C GLN A 231 -9.93 -2.77 -1.99
N PHE A 232 -9.35 -2.04 -1.05
CA PHE A 232 -9.55 -2.30 0.38
C PHE A 232 -10.98 -1.96 0.80
N GLU A 233 -11.51 -0.81 0.41
CA GLU A 233 -12.89 -0.40 0.69
C GLU A 233 -13.93 -1.33 0.03
N GLU A 234 -13.68 -1.74 -1.21
CA GLU A 234 -14.53 -2.72 -1.91
C GLU A 234 -14.59 -4.06 -1.14
N ARG A 235 -13.44 -4.53 -0.64
CA ARG A 235 -13.36 -5.78 0.14
C ARG A 235 -14.00 -5.66 1.52
N LEU A 236 -13.99 -4.48 2.15
CA LEU A 236 -14.69 -4.24 3.43
C LEU A 236 -16.22 -4.18 3.29
N THR A 237 -16.74 -3.92 2.09
CA THR A 237 -18.19 -3.78 1.83
C THR A 237 -18.82 -4.97 1.09
N GLY A 238 -18.01 -5.89 0.56
CA GLY A 238 -18.48 -7.09 -0.14
C GLY A 238 -19.37 -8.04 0.70
N PRO A 239 -20.31 -8.77 0.08
CA PRO A 239 -21.11 -9.77 0.79
C PRO A 239 -20.29 -11.02 1.15
N GLY A 240 -20.43 -11.52 2.39
CA GLY A 240 -19.79 -12.76 2.84
C GLY A 240 -18.44 -12.58 3.56
N ILE A 241 -18.10 -11.37 3.99
CA ILE A 241 -16.84 -11.06 4.66
C ILE A 241 -16.72 -11.83 5.99
N GLY A 242 -15.72 -12.71 6.04
CA GLY A 242 -15.18 -13.29 7.27
C GLY A 242 -14.31 -12.27 8.02
N ARG A 243 -13.12 -12.66 8.48
CA ARG A 243 -12.15 -11.69 9.01
C ARG A 243 -11.22 -11.23 7.90
N LEU A 244 -10.94 -9.93 7.84
CA LEU A 244 -9.99 -9.33 6.89
C LEU A 244 -8.82 -8.76 7.70
N ALA A 245 -7.60 -9.19 7.40
CA ALA A 245 -6.40 -8.67 8.03
C ALA A 245 -5.71 -7.67 7.09
N LEU A 246 -5.41 -6.50 7.61
CA LEU A 246 -4.53 -5.50 7.01
C LEU A 246 -3.15 -5.63 7.64
N TYR A 247 -2.13 -5.84 6.81
CA TYR A 247 -0.72 -5.78 7.19
C TYR A 247 -0.11 -4.52 6.56
N TRP A 248 0.38 -3.61 7.38
CA TRP A 248 1.16 -2.44 6.95
C TRP A 248 2.63 -2.73 7.22
N LEU A 249 3.46 -2.66 6.18
CA LEU A 249 4.86 -3.05 6.18
C LEU A 249 5.75 -1.83 5.95
N ASP A 250 6.87 -1.76 6.66
CA ASP A 250 7.94 -0.77 6.45
C ASP A 250 9.30 -1.50 6.48
N LEU A 251 10.09 -1.36 5.41
CA LEU A 251 11.39 -2.03 5.31
C LEU A 251 12.40 -1.37 6.24
N ASP A 252 12.89 -2.13 7.22
CA ASP A 252 13.79 -1.59 8.23
C ASP A 252 15.12 -1.18 7.61
N ARG A 253 15.58 0.04 7.93
CA ARG A 253 16.89 0.56 7.50
C ARG A 253 17.06 0.57 5.97
N PHE A 254 15.98 0.68 5.20
CA PHE A 254 16.05 0.74 3.73
C PHE A 254 16.94 1.88 3.22
N LYS A 255 17.01 2.99 3.96
CA LYS A 255 17.92 4.10 3.68
C LYS A 255 19.39 3.67 3.71
N GLU A 256 19.81 2.84 4.68
CA GLU A 256 21.20 2.33 4.75
C GLU A 256 21.54 1.50 3.50
N VAL A 257 20.59 0.74 2.96
CA VAL A 257 20.78 0.01 1.69
C VAL A 257 21.02 0.98 0.54
N ASN A 258 20.23 2.07 0.44
CA ASN A 258 20.43 3.08 -0.59
C ASN A 258 21.76 3.83 -0.43
N ASP A 259 22.13 4.18 0.79
CA ASP A 259 23.34 4.94 1.08
C ASP A 259 24.60 4.09 0.83
N THR A 260 24.52 2.77 1.04
CA THR A 260 25.63 1.84 0.86
C THR A 260 25.77 1.33 -0.58
N PHE A 261 24.66 0.95 -1.23
CA PHE A 261 24.67 0.27 -2.53
C PHE A 261 24.05 1.10 -3.67
N GLY A 262 23.59 2.30 -3.38
CA GLY A 262 22.95 3.22 -4.32
C GLY A 262 21.47 2.93 -4.55
N HIS A 263 20.75 3.95 -5.06
CA HIS A 263 19.30 3.88 -5.29
C HIS A 263 18.85 2.77 -6.25
N MET A 264 19.69 2.34 -7.19
CA MET A 264 19.36 1.24 -8.11
C MET A 264 19.30 -0.11 -7.38
N ALA A 265 20.16 -0.33 -6.39
CA ALA A 265 20.10 -1.51 -5.53
C ALA A 265 18.83 -1.50 -4.67
N GLY A 266 18.46 -0.34 -4.09
CA GLY A 266 17.20 -0.17 -3.38
C GLY A 266 15.98 -0.45 -4.26
N ASN A 267 15.98 0.03 -5.50
CA ASN A 267 14.93 -0.25 -6.47
C ASN A 267 14.80 -1.75 -6.79
N ALA A 268 15.92 -2.45 -6.96
CA ALA A 268 15.94 -3.89 -7.18
C ALA A 268 15.40 -4.66 -5.97
N LEU A 269 15.75 -4.22 -4.75
CA LEU A 269 15.22 -4.78 -3.51
C LEU A 269 13.69 -4.61 -3.42
N LEU A 270 13.17 -3.41 -3.68
CA LEU A 270 11.72 -3.13 -3.67
C LEU A 270 10.97 -3.99 -4.69
N ALA A 271 11.50 -4.11 -5.93
CA ALA A 271 10.89 -4.93 -6.97
C ALA A 271 10.87 -6.42 -6.61
N ALA A 272 11.96 -6.93 -6.01
CA ALA A 272 12.05 -8.31 -5.57
C ALA A 272 11.08 -8.62 -4.41
N VAL A 273 10.97 -7.73 -3.43
CA VAL A 273 10.01 -7.84 -2.32
C VAL A 273 8.58 -7.87 -2.88
N ALA A 274 8.23 -6.90 -3.73
CA ALA A 274 6.90 -6.83 -4.33
C ALA A 274 6.53 -8.10 -5.11
N THR A 275 7.49 -8.65 -5.87
CA THR A 275 7.29 -9.89 -6.63
C THR A 275 6.98 -11.06 -5.70
N ARG A 276 7.78 -11.25 -4.64
CA ARG A 276 7.58 -12.33 -3.67
C ARG A 276 6.25 -12.24 -2.93
N LEU A 277 5.86 -11.02 -2.52
CA LEU A 277 4.57 -10.79 -1.88
C LEU A 277 3.43 -11.13 -2.85
N ARG A 278 3.48 -10.63 -4.09
CA ARG A 278 2.46 -10.93 -5.09
C ARG A 278 2.34 -12.44 -5.40
N GLU A 279 3.46 -13.14 -5.52
CA GLU A 279 3.48 -14.59 -5.76
C GLU A 279 2.87 -15.39 -4.60
N ARG A 280 3.07 -14.95 -3.35
CA ARG A 280 2.50 -15.60 -2.17
C ARG A 280 0.99 -15.41 -2.05
N PHE A 281 0.52 -14.18 -2.26
CA PHE A 281 -0.84 -13.77 -1.90
C PHE A 281 -1.85 -13.84 -3.05
N GLY A 282 -1.38 -13.89 -4.30
CA GLY A 282 -2.23 -14.07 -5.48
C GLY A 282 -3.23 -12.92 -5.71
N GLU A 283 -4.25 -13.17 -6.54
CA GLU A 283 -5.28 -12.17 -6.89
C GLU A 283 -6.39 -12.05 -5.83
N ASP A 284 -6.53 -13.05 -4.95
CA ASP A 284 -7.51 -13.06 -3.86
C ASP A 284 -7.13 -12.13 -2.70
N SER A 285 -5.97 -11.49 -2.77
CA SER A 285 -5.49 -10.50 -1.82
C SER A 285 -5.16 -9.18 -2.52
N VAL A 286 -5.05 -8.10 -1.76
CA VAL A 286 -4.46 -6.85 -2.25
C VAL A 286 -3.01 -6.81 -1.81
N VAL A 287 -2.08 -6.64 -2.74
CA VAL A 287 -0.68 -6.30 -2.45
C VAL A 287 -0.40 -4.96 -3.08
N ALA A 288 0.10 -4.03 -2.28
CA ALA A 288 0.32 -2.65 -2.71
C ALA A 288 1.63 -2.08 -2.18
N ARG A 289 2.17 -1.10 -2.92
CA ARG A 289 3.21 -0.20 -2.44
C ARG A 289 2.57 1.16 -2.19
N LEU A 290 2.65 1.64 -0.95
CA LEU A 290 2.01 2.90 -0.55
C LEU A 290 2.90 4.12 -0.86
N GLY A 291 4.21 3.91 -0.97
CA GLY A 291 5.22 4.92 -1.26
C GLY A 291 6.53 4.61 -0.54
N GLY A 292 7.66 5.13 -1.02
CA GLY A 292 8.96 4.87 -0.39
C GLY A 292 9.26 3.37 -0.23
N ASP A 293 9.46 2.95 1.01
CA ASP A 293 9.70 1.59 1.49
C ASP A 293 8.47 0.93 2.15
N GLU A 294 7.30 1.55 2.03
CA GLU A 294 6.06 1.06 2.63
C GLU A 294 5.25 0.17 1.68
N PHE A 295 4.80 -0.97 2.19
CA PHE A 295 3.89 -1.89 1.52
C PHE A 295 2.64 -2.14 2.36
N ALA A 296 1.56 -2.56 1.72
CA ALA A 296 0.36 -3.01 2.41
C ALA A 296 -0.20 -4.28 1.78
N ILE A 297 -0.71 -5.16 2.64
CA ILE A 297 -1.35 -6.41 2.23
C ILE A 297 -2.72 -6.51 2.91
N VAL A 298 -3.75 -6.82 2.13
CA VAL A 298 -5.09 -7.12 2.65
C VAL A 298 -5.50 -8.50 2.18
N CYS A 299 -5.75 -9.41 3.12
CA CYS A 299 -6.20 -10.76 2.81
C CYS A 299 -7.26 -11.23 3.82
N ALA A 300 -8.10 -12.17 3.38
CA ALA A 300 -9.02 -12.85 4.28
C ALA A 300 -8.23 -13.79 5.20
N VAL A 301 -8.68 -13.91 6.44
CA VAL A 301 -8.16 -14.85 7.44
C VAL A 301 -9.34 -15.54 8.14
N ALA A 302 -9.20 -16.80 8.47
CA ALA A 302 -10.21 -17.58 9.20
C ALA A 302 -10.22 -17.21 10.68
N ASP A 303 -9.04 -17.10 11.28
CA ASP A 303 -8.82 -16.85 12.70
C ASP A 303 -7.51 -16.08 12.95
N GLU A 304 -7.16 -15.94 14.23
CA GLU A 304 -5.97 -15.23 14.68
C GLU A 304 -4.68 -16.02 14.41
N ASP A 305 -4.74 -17.36 14.44
CA ASP A 305 -3.58 -18.21 14.16
C ASP A 305 -3.18 -18.11 12.68
N GLU A 306 -4.15 -18.07 11.76
CA GLU A 306 -3.88 -17.82 10.34
C GLU A 306 -3.31 -16.41 10.11
N ALA A 307 -3.79 -15.41 10.86
CA ALA A 307 -3.26 -14.06 10.79
C ALA A 307 -1.80 -13.97 11.27
N VAL A 308 -1.47 -14.69 12.35
CA VAL A 308 -0.09 -14.87 12.87
C VAL A 308 0.78 -15.56 11.83
N ALA A 309 0.34 -16.70 11.29
CA ALA A 309 1.09 -17.46 10.29
C ALA A 309 1.39 -16.62 9.04
N THR A 310 0.43 -15.79 8.63
CA THR A 310 0.59 -14.85 7.51
C THR A 310 1.63 -13.78 7.82
N GLY A 311 1.62 -13.18 9.02
CA GLY A 311 2.65 -12.22 9.45
C GLY A 311 4.06 -12.82 9.44
N VAL A 312 4.22 -14.05 9.94
CA VAL A 312 5.49 -14.81 9.89
C VAL A 312 5.95 -15.09 8.46
N ALA A 313 5.01 -15.43 7.57
CA ALA A 313 5.32 -15.65 6.17
C ALA A 313 5.82 -14.37 5.49
N ILE A 314 5.19 -13.22 5.75
CA ILE A 314 5.64 -11.92 5.24
C ILE A 314 7.06 -11.59 5.71
N LEU A 315 7.35 -11.73 7.01
CA LEU A 315 8.69 -11.53 7.56
C LEU A 315 9.74 -12.37 6.82
N SER A 316 9.42 -13.65 6.58
CA SER A 316 10.32 -14.59 5.93
C SER A 316 10.57 -14.23 4.46
N LEU A 317 9.54 -13.81 3.72
CA LEU A 317 9.64 -13.41 2.32
C LEU A 317 10.52 -12.17 2.13
N VAL A 318 10.41 -11.21 3.05
CA VAL A 318 11.20 -9.97 3.00
C VAL A 318 12.65 -10.20 3.41
N ARG A 319 12.89 -11.03 4.44
CA ARG A 319 14.26 -11.36 4.92
C ARG A 319 15.10 -12.17 3.93
N ALA A 320 14.46 -12.80 2.93
CA ALA A 320 15.18 -13.57 1.93
C ALA A 320 16.15 -12.66 1.13
N PRO A 321 17.43 -13.04 0.96
CA PRO A 321 18.41 -12.17 0.31
C PRO A 321 18.04 -11.89 -1.16
N VAL A 322 18.38 -10.70 -1.65
CA VAL A 322 18.16 -10.30 -3.05
C VAL A 322 19.53 -10.15 -3.74
N PRO A 323 19.87 -11.01 -4.71
CA PRO A 323 21.12 -10.88 -5.44
C PRO A 323 21.08 -9.63 -6.34
N TYR A 324 22.09 -8.78 -6.23
CA TYR A 324 22.24 -7.59 -7.04
C TYR A 324 23.72 -7.25 -7.21
N ASP A 325 24.19 -7.18 -8.46
CA ASP A 325 25.57 -6.80 -8.83
C ASP A 325 26.68 -7.51 -8.02
N GLY A 326 26.57 -8.83 -7.87
CA GLY A 326 27.52 -9.64 -7.09
C GLY A 326 27.37 -9.54 -5.57
N HIS A 327 26.50 -8.67 -5.07
CA HIS A 327 26.15 -8.54 -3.66
C HIS A 327 24.82 -9.25 -3.33
N SER A 328 24.61 -9.49 -2.04
CA SER A 328 23.38 -10.08 -1.51
C SER A 328 22.72 -9.06 -0.59
N LEU A 329 21.74 -8.33 -1.12
CA LEU A 329 21.01 -7.30 -0.38
C LEU A 329 20.10 -7.97 0.64
N ARG A 330 20.10 -7.48 1.89
CA ARG A 330 19.26 -8.00 2.97
C ARG A 330 18.59 -6.83 3.68
N THR A 331 17.33 -7.03 4.04
CA THR A 331 16.55 -6.11 4.86
C THR A 331 15.64 -6.92 5.77
N SER A 332 15.25 -6.35 6.89
CA SER A 332 14.08 -6.82 7.65
C SER A 332 12.89 -5.92 7.36
N VAL A 333 11.74 -6.24 7.97
CA VAL A 333 10.52 -5.45 7.85
C VAL A 333 9.84 -5.41 9.22
N SER A 334 9.38 -4.23 9.59
CA SER A 334 8.46 -4.04 10.70
C SER A 334 7.04 -4.07 10.14
N ILE A 335 6.11 -4.74 10.83
CA ILE A 335 4.74 -4.93 10.34
C ILE A 335 3.72 -4.59 11.42
N GLY A 336 2.74 -3.77 11.08
CA GLY A 336 1.55 -3.53 11.89
C GLY A 336 0.34 -4.27 11.33
N VAL A 337 -0.42 -4.94 12.19
CA VAL A 337 -1.56 -5.77 11.78
C VAL A 337 -2.85 -5.29 12.43
N ALA A 338 -3.89 -5.04 11.64
CA ALA A 338 -5.24 -4.75 12.12
C ALA A 338 -6.26 -5.69 11.45
N VAL A 339 -7.19 -6.25 12.23
CA VAL A 339 -8.14 -7.27 11.78
C VAL A 339 -9.58 -6.76 11.86
N ALA A 340 -10.24 -6.64 10.72
CA ALA A 340 -11.67 -6.35 10.66
C ALA A 340 -12.50 -7.62 10.97
N PRO A 341 -13.65 -7.50 11.67
CA PRO A 341 -14.22 -6.26 12.23
C PRO A 341 -13.73 -5.92 13.65
N ARG A 342 -12.82 -6.70 14.24
CA ARG A 342 -12.37 -6.57 15.65
C ARG A 342 -11.73 -5.20 15.91
N ASP A 343 -10.82 -4.81 15.03
CA ASP A 343 -9.95 -3.64 15.18
C ASP A 343 -10.50 -2.43 14.38
N GLY A 344 -11.70 -2.54 13.82
CA GLY A 344 -12.34 -1.51 13.01
C GLY A 344 -13.20 -2.07 11.89
N ARG A 345 -14.17 -1.27 11.42
CA ARG A 345 -15.05 -1.62 10.28
C ARG A 345 -14.85 -0.73 9.05
N GLU A 346 -14.09 0.36 9.21
CA GLU A 346 -13.82 1.34 8.17
C GLU A 346 -12.34 1.33 7.82
N ALA A 347 -12.01 1.57 6.55
CA ALA A 347 -10.64 1.57 6.06
C ALA A 347 -9.74 2.53 6.84
N ASP A 348 -10.21 3.76 7.12
CA ASP A 348 -9.42 4.75 7.88
C ASP A 348 -9.08 4.31 9.30
N THR A 349 -10.03 3.65 9.97
CA THR A 349 -9.81 3.14 11.33
C THR A 349 -8.78 2.01 11.31
N LEU A 350 -8.91 1.07 10.38
CA LEU A 350 -7.99 -0.07 10.26
C LEU A 350 -6.58 0.37 9.85
N LEU A 351 -6.47 1.34 8.94
CA LEU A 351 -5.19 1.92 8.53
C LEU A 351 -4.49 2.62 9.70
N LYS A 352 -5.22 3.46 10.45
CA LYS A 352 -4.69 4.09 11.67
C LYS A 352 -4.20 3.04 12.67
N ASN A 353 -4.98 1.99 12.89
CA ASN A 353 -4.68 0.97 13.88
C ASN A 353 -3.50 0.09 13.45
N ALA A 354 -3.39 -0.23 12.16
CA ALA A 354 -2.22 -0.91 11.61
C ALA A 354 -0.96 -0.04 11.72
N ASP A 355 -1.04 1.27 11.48
CA ASP A 355 0.10 2.19 11.64
C ASP A 355 0.60 2.25 13.10
N LEU A 356 -0.31 2.29 14.08
CA LEU A 356 0.05 2.22 15.51
C LEU A 356 0.76 0.91 15.88
N ALA A 357 0.28 -0.21 15.33
CA ALA A 357 0.90 -1.51 15.53
C ALA A 357 2.28 -1.58 14.85
N LEU A 358 2.43 -0.97 13.67
CA LEU A 358 3.69 -0.87 12.95
C LEU A 358 4.71 -0.06 13.76
N TYR A 359 4.29 1.06 14.33
CA TYR A 359 5.11 1.87 15.21
C TYR A 359 5.62 1.06 16.42
N ARG A 360 4.74 0.29 17.09
CA ARG A 360 5.17 -0.62 18.17
C ARG A 360 6.17 -1.69 17.71
N ALA A 361 6.02 -2.20 16.49
CA ALA A 361 6.99 -3.14 15.92
C ALA A 361 8.38 -2.52 15.79
N LYS A 362 8.46 -1.24 15.39
CA LYS A 362 9.71 -0.48 15.30
C LYS A 362 10.35 -0.22 16.67
N GLU A 363 9.56 0.20 17.66
CA GLU A 363 10.09 0.45 19.02
C GLU A 363 10.59 -0.83 19.70
N SER A 364 9.94 -1.96 19.45
CA SER A 364 10.24 -3.22 20.14
C SER A 364 11.45 -3.97 19.54
N GLY A 365 12.27 -3.31 18.72
CA GLY A 365 13.49 -3.90 18.13
C GLY A 365 13.46 -4.15 16.62
N ARG A 366 12.39 -3.75 15.91
CA ARG A 366 12.21 -3.94 14.45
C ARG A 366 12.18 -5.41 14.01
N GLY A 367 12.00 -5.66 12.71
CA GLY A 367 12.09 -6.99 12.11
C GLY A 367 11.04 -7.99 12.58
N GLN A 368 9.90 -7.50 13.06
CA GLN A 368 8.83 -8.29 13.68
C GLN A 368 7.46 -7.67 13.36
N PHE A 369 6.38 -8.34 13.78
CA PHE A 369 5.03 -7.82 13.61
C PHE A 369 4.29 -7.73 14.93
N TYR A 370 3.38 -6.77 15.02
CA TYR A 370 2.45 -6.63 16.14
C TYR A 370 1.03 -6.49 15.62
N PHE A 371 0.08 -7.09 16.34
CA PHE A 371 -1.33 -6.78 16.16
C PHE A 371 -1.68 -5.49 16.88
N TYR A 372 -2.64 -4.75 16.37
CA TYR A 372 -3.20 -3.62 17.07
C TYR A 372 -3.84 -4.07 18.39
N GLU A 373 -3.57 -3.31 19.43
CA GLU A 373 -4.19 -3.41 20.75
C GLU A 373 -4.65 -2.01 21.18
N PRO A 374 -5.81 -1.84 21.83
CA PRO A 374 -6.24 -0.52 22.33
C PRO A 374 -5.22 0.18 23.25
N VAL A 375 -4.42 -0.59 24.01
CA VAL A 375 -3.35 -0.04 24.86
C VAL A 375 -2.21 0.60 24.04
N MET A 376 -2.14 0.37 22.71
CA MET A 376 -1.15 1.01 21.82
C MET A 376 -1.42 2.50 21.68
N ASP A 377 -2.70 2.90 21.56
CA ASP A 377 -3.12 4.30 21.52
C ASP A 377 -2.63 5.05 22.78
N GLU A 378 -2.77 4.43 23.96
CA GLU A 378 -2.38 5.06 25.23
C GLU A 378 -0.87 5.27 25.37
N LYS A 379 -0.04 4.31 24.93
CA LYS A 379 1.43 4.45 25.00
C LYS A 379 1.94 5.51 24.03
N VAL A 380 1.44 5.54 22.79
CA VAL A 380 1.83 6.54 21.79
C VAL A 380 1.40 7.93 22.24
N GLU A 381 0.18 8.07 22.74
CA GLU A 381 -0.32 9.33 23.27
C GLU A 381 0.48 9.77 24.51
N ARG A 382 0.81 8.84 25.43
CA ARG A 382 1.66 9.12 26.58
C ARG A 382 3.06 9.56 26.17
N ARG A 383 3.70 8.89 25.20
CA ARG A 383 5.01 9.28 24.66
C ARG A 383 4.96 10.68 24.07
N ARG A 384 3.90 11.01 23.31
CA ARG A 384 3.68 12.34 22.73
C ARG A 384 3.50 13.41 23.80
N GLN A 385 2.68 13.14 24.82
CA GLN A 385 2.46 14.04 25.95
C GLN A 385 3.76 14.30 26.71
N LEU A 386 4.49 13.24 27.06
CA LEU A 386 5.79 13.36 27.73
C LEU A 386 6.82 14.08 26.87
N GLY A 387 6.84 13.87 25.54
CA GLY A 387 7.72 14.59 24.63
C GLY A 387 7.46 16.10 24.61
N GLY A 388 6.19 16.51 24.61
CA GLY A 388 5.81 17.92 24.74
C GLY A 388 6.21 18.51 26.10
N GLU A 389 6.03 17.74 27.17
CA GLU A 389 6.41 18.16 28.52
C GLU A 389 7.93 18.15 28.76
N LEU A 390 8.71 17.31 28.06
CA LEU A 390 10.17 17.27 28.22
C LEU A 390 10.82 18.59 27.75
N HIS A 391 10.19 19.26 26.78
CA HIS A 391 10.64 20.56 26.31
C HIS A 391 10.52 21.61 27.44
N GLY A 392 11.63 22.25 27.78
CA GLY A 392 11.71 23.20 28.90
C GLY A 392 11.70 22.56 30.30
N ALA A 393 11.75 21.22 30.42
CA ALA A 393 11.80 20.57 31.74
C ALA A 393 13.03 20.97 32.56
N LEU A 394 14.16 21.24 31.90
CA LEU A 394 15.36 21.82 32.51
C LEU A 394 15.10 23.22 33.09
N GLU A 395 14.41 24.08 32.35
CA GLU A 395 14.10 25.46 32.79
C GLU A 395 13.09 25.50 33.95
N ARG A 396 12.30 24.43 34.11
CA ARG A 396 11.29 24.30 35.17
C ARG A 396 11.79 23.56 36.42
N ASP A 397 13.08 23.24 36.48
CA ASP A 397 13.73 22.50 37.57
C ASP A 397 13.07 21.14 37.87
N GLU A 398 12.60 20.43 36.84
CA GLU A 398 11.92 19.14 37.00
C GLU A 398 12.90 17.95 37.06
N PHE A 399 14.16 18.17 36.67
CA PHE A 399 15.22 17.17 36.75
C PHE A 399 15.98 17.27 38.07
N HIS A 400 16.30 16.11 38.64
CA HIS A 400 17.15 16.00 39.81
C HIS A 400 18.02 14.73 39.71
N LEU A 401 19.11 14.69 40.46
CA LEU A 401 20.01 13.54 40.53
C LEU A 401 19.83 12.83 41.86
N LEU A 402 19.65 11.52 41.80
CA LEU A 402 19.95 10.62 42.91
C LEU A 402 21.33 10.02 42.68
N PHE A 403 21.95 9.55 43.75
CA PHE A 403 23.28 8.99 43.75
C PHE A 403 23.20 7.61 44.40
N GLN A 404 23.71 6.59 43.71
CA GLN A 404 23.83 5.26 44.29
C GLN A 404 25.30 4.98 44.64
N PRO A 405 25.63 4.78 45.93
CA PRO A 405 26.98 4.43 46.33
C PRO A 405 27.45 3.09 45.76
N ILE A 406 28.68 3.07 45.28
CA ILE A 406 29.44 1.90 44.87
C ILE A 406 30.50 1.66 45.93
N PHE A 407 30.53 0.45 46.47
CA PHE A 407 31.43 0.08 47.56
C PHE A 407 32.63 -0.72 47.05
N ASP A 408 33.71 -0.73 47.83
CA ASP A 408 34.78 -1.70 47.65
C ASP A 408 34.25 -3.14 47.72
N ARG A 409 35.06 -4.10 47.25
CA ARG A 409 34.70 -5.53 47.26
C ARG A 409 34.14 -6.03 48.61
N ASP A 410 34.66 -5.48 49.71
CA ASP A 410 34.26 -5.90 51.05
C ASP A 410 32.92 -5.28 51.50
N GLY A 411 32.40 -4.29 50.76
CA GLY A 411 31.13 -3.61 51.04
C GLY A 411 31.23 -2.62 52.20
N THR A 412 32.44 -2.12 52.49
CA THR A 412 32.72 -1.35 53.71
C THR A 412 32.99 0.11 53.46
N ARG A 413 33.64 0.45 52.34
CA ARG A 413 33.99 1.82 51.98
C ARG A 413 33.39 2.18 50.63
N ILE A 414 32.78 3.36 50.55
CA ILE A 414 32.30 3.91 49.29
C ILE A 414 33.52 4.33 48.45
N VAL A 415 33.60 3.84 47.22
CA VAL A 415 34.69 4.16 46.26
C VAL A 415 34.22 5.04 45.12
N SER A 416 32.93 5.00 44.78
CA SER A 416 32.31 5.81 43.74
C SER A 416 30.84 6.01 44.05
N CYS A 417 30.17 6.94 43.37
CA CYS A 417 28.72 7.06 43.37
C CYS A 417 28.21 7.24 41.96
N GLU A 418 27.23 6.43 41.55
CA GLU A 418 26.58 6.56 40.25
C GLU A 418 25.49 7.65 40.30
N ALA A 419 25.58 8.63 39.41
CA ALA A 419 24.60 9.70 39.25
C ALA A 419 23.45 9.22 38.35
N LEU A 420 22.28 9.13 38.95
CA LEU A 420 21.06 8.60 38.35
C LEU A 420 20.04 9.71 38.14
N LEU A 421 19.82 10.07 36.88
CA LEU A 421 18.87 11.10 36.48
C LEU A 421 17.43 10.70 36.85
N ARG A 422 16.67 11.65 37.39
CA ARG A 422 15.25 11.51 37.71
C ARG A 422 14.48 12.71 37.17
N TRP A 423 13.27 12.45 36.67
CA TRP A 423 12.36 13.48 36.21
C TRP A 423 11.06 13.41 37.00
N THR A 424 10.72 14.51 37.67
CA THR A 424 9.41 14.69 38.32
C THR A 424 8.64 15.75 37.56
N ASN A 425 7.81 15.30 36.63
CA ASN A 425 6.94 16.18 35.87
C ASN A 425 5.78 16.67 36.76
N ARG A 426 5.39 17.94 36.59
CA ARG A 426 4.32 18.56 37.40
C ARG A 426 2.94 17.92 37.21
N ARG A 427 2.66 17.36 36.03
CA ARG A 427 1.36 16.76 35.67
C ARG A 427 1.36 15.24 35.84
N HIS A 428 2.48 14.60 35.49
CA HIS A 428 2.58 13.14 35.44
C HIS A 428 3.31 12.51 36.64
N GLY A 429 3.85 13.33 37.55
CA GLY A 429 4.59 12.85 38.72
C GLY A 429 5.98 12.32 38.33
N ALA A 430 6.47 11.33 39.07
CA ALA A 430 7.75 10.69 38.78
C ALA A 430 7.66 9.87 37.48
N VAL A 431 8.51 10.20 36.50
CA VAL A 431 8.59 9.52 35.21
C VAL A 431 9.87 8.69 35.17
N SER A 432 9.76 7.43 34.71
CA SER A 432 10.89 6.50 34.68
C SER A 432 11.96 6.94 33.67
N PRO A 433 13.26 6.86 34.01
CA PRO A 433 14.35 7.06 33.05
C PRO A 433 14.23 6.19 31.80
N ALA A 434 13.80 4.94 31.94
CA ALA A 434 13.55 4.04 30.81
C ALA A 434 12.43 4.52 29.87
N GLU A 435 11.57 5.44 30.32
CA GLU A 435 10.50 6.05 29.53
C GLU A 435 10.97 7.38 28.89
N PHE A 436 11.57 8.29 29.66
CA PHE A 436 11.86 9.63 29.16
C PHE A 436 13.22 9.80 28.48
N ILE A 437 14.22 8.94 28.75
CA ILE A 437 15.53 9.02 28.07
C ILE A 437 15.39 8.76 26.57
N PRO A 438 14.69 7.70 26.11
CA PRO A 438 14.47 7.48 24.68
C PRO A 438 13.70 8.63 24.02
N ILE A 439 12.77 9.26 24.74
CA ILE A 439 12.04 10.44 24.26
C ILE A 439 12.99 11.63 24.13
N ALA A 440 13.90 11.83 25.08
CA ALA A 440 14.91 12.87 25.02
C ALA A 440 15.85 12.71 23.82
N GLU A 441 16.26 11.46 23.54
CA GLU A 441 17.10 11.09 22.41
C GLU A 441 16.41 11.42 21.08
N ASP A 442 15.19 10.91 20.88
CA ASP A 442 14.40 11.13 19.64
C ASP A 442 14.13 12.62 19.35
N ASN A 443 13.99 13.44 20.40
CA ASN A 443 13.71 14.86 20.28
C ASN A 443 14.98 15.73 20.31
N GLY A 444 16.18 15.13 20.35
CA GLY A 444 17.46 15.86 20.38
C GLY A 444 17.69 16.67 21.67
N LEU A 445 16.99 16.34 22.76
CA LEU A 445 17.11 16.99 24.06
C LEU A 445 18.19 16.34 24.94
N ILE A 446 18.65 15.14 24.59
CA ILE A 446 19.60 14.36 25.39
C ILE A 446 20.95 15.09 25.60
N ASP A 447 21.43 15.85 24.63
CA ASP A 447 22.68 16.61 24.73
C ASP A 447 22.61 17.69 25.83
N ALA A 448 21.52 18.46 25.85
CA ALA A 448 21.31 19.52 26.83
C ALA A 448 21.12 18.95 28.25
N ILE A 449 20.35 17.85 28.35
CA ILE A 449 20.15 17.13 29.61
C ILE A 449 21.48 16.58 30.12
N GLY A 450 22.26 15.92 29.27
CA GLY A 450 23.54 15.35 29.68
C GLY A 450 24.57 16.39 30.11
N ALA A 451 24.64 17.55 29.43
CA ALA A 451 25.48 18.66 29.88
C ALA A 451 25.10 19.14 31.29
N TRP A 452 23.78 19.23 31.57
CA TRP A 452 23.27 19.57 32.89
C TRP A 452 23.61 18.49 33.93
N VAL A 453 23.46 17.19 33.59
CA VAL A 453 23.80 16.07 34.46
C VAL A 453 25.28 16.10 34.81
N LEU A 454 26.17 16.23 33.82
CA LEU A 454 27.62 16.30 34.00
C LEU A 454 28.01 17.45 34.94
N SER A 455 27.49 18.65 34.68
CA SER A 455 27.75 19.82 35.52
C SER A 455 27.28 19.62 36.96
N ARG A 456 26.06 19.08 37.16
CA ARG A 456 25.51 18.85 38.49
C ARG A 456 26.25 17.75 39.25
N ALA A 457 26.53 16.63 38.60
CA ALA A 457 27.26 15.50 39.19
C ALA A 457 28.68 15.92 39.59
N CYS A 458 29.41 16.61 38.71
CA CYS A 458 30.77 17.06 39.02
C CYS A 458 30.81 18.05 40.19
N ARG A 459 29.85 18.98 40.26
CA ARG A 459 29.74 19.94 41.36
C ARG A 459 29.46 19.24 42.70
N VAL A 460 28.54 18.29 42.72
CA VAL A 460 28.23 17.53 43.94
C VAL A 460 29.44 16.70 44.37
N ALA A 461 30.09 16.00 43.43
CA ALA A 461 31.24 15.15 43.72
C ALA A 461 32.44 15.92 44.28
N ARG A 462 32.58 17.21 43.95
CA ARG A 462 33.65 18.05 44.47
C ARG A 462 33.63 18.18 46.00
N GLU A 463 32.44 18.06 46.61
CA GLU A 463 32.22 18.14 48.05
C GLU A 463 32.53 16.81 48.77
N TRP A 464 32.73 15.71 48.02
CA TRP A 464 33.07 14.40 48.57
C TRP A 464 34.58 14.23 48.80
N PRO A 465 34.99 13.25 49.65
CA PRO A 465 36.40 12.92 49.85
C PRO A 465 37.17 12.70 48.55
N ASP A 466 38.45 13.07 48.53
CA ASP A 466 39.27 13.11 47.30
C ASP A 466 39.49 11.73 46.66
N ASP A 467 39.30 10.64 47.40
CA ASP A 467 39.40 9.26 46.92
C ASP A 467 38.09 8.69 46.35
N VAL A 468 36.98 9.44 46.42
CA VAL A 468 35.67 9.01 45.92
C VAL A 468 35.40 9.60 44.54
N THR A 469 35.03 8.76 43.57
CA THR A 469 34.69 9.18 42.21
C THR A 469 33.17 9.33 42.00
N VAL A 470 32.76 9.93 40.89
CA VAL A 470 31.36 10.00 40.44
C VAL A 470 31.23 9.39 39.07
N ALA A 471 30.24 8.53 38.88
CA ALA A 471 29.94 7.92 37.60
C ALA A 471 28.70 8.56 36.96
N VAL A 472 28.75 8.84 35.66
CA VAL A 472 27.65 9.43 34.90
C VAL A 472 27.39 8.61 33.65
N ASN A 473 26.15 8.15 33.51
CA ASN A 473 25.66 7.46 32.32
C ASN A 473 25.66 8.38 31.09
N LEU A 474 26.13 7.87 29.96
CA LEU A 474 26.22 8.57 28.70
C LEU A 474 25.42 7.82 27.63
N SER A 475 24.52 8.53 26.94
CA SER A 475 23.80 7.97 25.80
C SER A 475 24.74 7.73 24.60
N PRO A 476 24.53 6.67 23.80
CA PRO A 476 25.26 6.44 22.55
C PRO A 476 25.25 7.65 21.61
N LEU A 477 24.13 8.37 21.52
CA LEU A 477 24.00 9.57 20.67
C LEU A 477 24.93 10.70 21.11
N GLN A 478 25.11 10.85 22.42
CA GLN A 478 26.00 11.87 22.97
C GLN A 478 27.47 11.53 22.72
N LEU A 479 27.83 10.24 22.70
CA LEU A 479 29.18 9.81 22.37
C LEU A 479 29.53 10.07 20.90
N GLN A 480 28.54 9.96 20.01
CA GLN A 480 28.68 10.32 18.59
C GLN A 480 28.75 11.84 18.37
N ALA A 481 28.31 12.65 19.32
CA ALA A 481 28.39 14.10 19.22
C ALA A 481 29.84 14.60 19.35
N THR A 482 30.33 15.28 18.31
CA THR A 482 31.72 15.80 18.24
C THR A 482 32.09 16.75 19.38
N ARG A 483 31.11 17.35 20.06
CA ARG A 483 31.33 18.34 21.13
C ARG A 483 31.47 17.73 22.53
N LEU A 484 31.23 16.43 22.71
CA LEU A 484 31.21 15.82 24.05
C LEU A 484 32.49 16.08 24.86
N PRO A 485 33.73 15.93 24.32
CA PRO A 485 34.93 16.22 25.09
C PRO A 485 35.00 17.67 25.60
N ALA A 486 34.49 18.64 24.83
CA ALA A 486 34.43 20.03 25.26
C ALA A 486 33.40 20.23 26.39
N VAL A 487 32.22 19.60 26.30
CA VAL A 487 31.19 19.66 27.36
C VAL A 487 31.71 19.08 28.67
N VAL A 488 32.45 17.97 28.61
CA VAL A 488 33.07 17.35 29.79
C VAL A 488 34.13 18.26 30.40
N LEU A 489 34.99 18.84 29.57
CA LEU A 489 36.01 19.80 30.01
C LEU A 489 35.38 21.02 30.70
N ASP A 490 34.31 21.57 30.14
CA ASP A 490 33.58 22.71 30.71
C ASP A 490 32.99 22.36 32.08
N ALA A 491 32.38 21.16 32.22
CA ALA A 491 31.82 20.70 33.48
C ALA A 491 32.89 20.52 34.57
N LEU A 492 34.05 19.93 34.22
CA LEU A 492 35.20 19.76 35.13
C LEU A 492 35.80 21.11 35.53
N THR A 493 35.95 22.02 34.58
CA THR A 493 36.52 23.35 34.81
C THR A 493 35.61 24.19 35.72
N ALA A 494 34.30 24.14 35.49
CA ALA A 494 33.32 24.88 36.28
C ALA A 494 33.16 24.34 37.70
N SER A 495 33.27 23.02 37.91
CA SER A 495 33.17 22.40 39.24
C SER A 495 34.49 22.39 40.02
N GLY A 496 35.63 22.47 39.32
CA GLY A 496 36.96 22.25 39.89
C GLY A 496 37.23 20.80 40.29
N LEU A 497 36.45 19.83 39.78
CA LEU A 497 36.66 18.41 40.04
C LEU A 497 37.88 17.91 39.25
N PRO A 498 38.85 17.23 39.90
CA PRO A 498 39.94 16.57 39.17
C PRO A 498 39.40 15.58 38.13
N PRO A 499 39.91 15.55 36.88
CA PRO A 499 39.35 14.70 35.81
C PRO A 499 39.27 13.22 36.17
N GLY A 500 40.27 12.68 36.89
CA GLY A 500 40.31 11.29 37.33
C GLY A 500 39.25 10.91 38.36
N ARG A 501 38.47 11.87 38.87
CA ARG A 501 37.32 11.62 39.74
C ARG A 501 35.99 11.52 38.99
N LEU A 502 35.98 11.80 37.69
CA LEU A 502 34.81 11.58 36.83
C LEU A 502 34.96 10.26 36.07
N THR A 503 33.92 9.46 36.12
CA THR A 503 33.76 8.23 35.33
C THR A 503 32.56 8.39 34.39
N LEU A 504 32.72 8.04 33.13
CA LEU A 504 31.64 8.03 32.15
C LEU A 504 31.27 6.58 31.82
N GLU A 505 30.00 6.24 31.99
CA GLU A 505 29.46 4.89 31.77
C GLU A 505 28.77 4.84 30.41
N VAL A 506 29.11 3.83 29.62
CA VAL A 506 28.64 3.67 28.25
C VAL A 506 28.19 2.23 28.05
N THR A 507 27.00 2.04 27.50
CA THR A 507 26.44 0.71 27.27
C THR A 507 27.19 -0.09 26.20
N GLU A 508 27.05 -1.41 26.25
CA GLU A 508 27.64 -2.35 25.27
C GLU A 508 27.25 -2.06 23.81
N SER A 509 26.07 -1.47 23.57
CA SER A 509 25.57 -1.15 22.22
C SER A 509 26.48 -0.21 21.43
N VAL A 510 27.27 0.64 22.12
CA VAL A 510 28.26 1.52 21.48
C VAL A 510 29.36 0.73 20.76
N LEU A 511 29.64 -0.52 21.17
CA LEU A 511 30.61 -1.37 20.50
C LEU A 511 30.15 -1.81 19.10
N LEU A 512 28.84 -1.74 18.82
CA LEU A 512 28.21 -2.20 17.58
C LEU A 512 27.94 -1.06 16.59
N GLU A 513 27.85 0.19 17.06
CA GLU A 513 27.44 1.36 16.28
C GLU A 513 28.63 2.32 16.01
N ASP A 514 28.89 2.58 14.72
CA ASP A 514 29.92 3.51 14.19
C ASP A 514 31.23 3.57 15.01
N SER A 515 31.96 2.44 15.03
CA SER A 515 33.03 2.17 15.98
C SER A 515 34.20 3.18 15.95
N GLU A 516 34.44 3.88 14.85
CA GLU A 516 35.59 4.81 14.75
C GLU A 516 35.31 6.16 15.41
N THR A 517 34.11 6.71 15.25
CA THR A 517 33.69 7.97 15.90
C THR A 517 33.65 7.79 17.41
N SER A 518 33.01 6.71 17.88
CA SER A 518 32.90 6.37 19.30
C SER A 518 34.28 6.11 19.93
N LEU A 519 35.18 5.40 19.21
CA LEU A 519 36.55 5.18 19.65
C LEU A 519 37.33 6.49 19.81
N ALA A 520 37.27 7.38 18.81
CA ALA A 520 37.95 8.67 18.85
C ALA A 520 37.45 9.56 20.01
N ALA A 521 36.15 9.52 20.30
CA ALA A 521 35.56 10.24 21.43
C ALA A 521 36.05 9.69 22.78
N LEU A 522 36.05 8.36 22.96
CA LEU A 522 36.55 7.72 24.19
C LEU A 522 38.05 7.99 24.41
N GLU A 523 38.87 7.92 23.36
CA GLU A 523 40.27 8.30 23.45
C GLU A 523 40.46 9.77 23.85
N ALA A 524 39.64 10.68 23.32
CA ALA A 524 39.69 12.09 23.68
C ALA A 524 39.33 12.31 25.16
N LEU A 525 38.32 11.60 25.67
CA LEU A 525 37.93 11.64 27.08
C LEU A 525 39.04 11.09 27.99
N ASN A 526 39.66 9.98 27.63
CA ASN A 526 40.78 9.42 28.38
C ASN A 526 42.01 10.34 28.36
N ARG A 527 42.26 11.08 27.26
CA ARG A 527 43.32 12.11 27.20
C ARG A 527 43.05 13.30 28.13
N LEU A 528 41.78 13.60 28.45
CA LEU A 528 41.43 14.57 29.48
C LEU A 528 41.69 14.05 30.90
N GLY A 529 41.95 12.75 31.06
CA GLY A 529 42.15 12.08 32.35
C GLY A 529 40.86 11.59 32.99
N VAL A 530 39.75 11.54 32.25
CA VAL A 530 38.46 10.99 32.69
C VAL A 530 38.47 9.47 32.54
N CYS A 531 37.87 8.74 33.48
CA CYS A 531 37.73 7.29 33.37
C CYS A 531 36.50 6.92 32.54
N THR A 532 36.59 5.81 31.80
CA THR A 532 35.48 5.25 31.01
C THR A 532 35.17 3.83 31.46
N THR A 533 33.88 3.56 31.61
CA THR A 533 33.33 2.27 32.03
C THR A 533 32.42 1.71 30.96
N LEU A 534 32.59 0.42 30.66
CA LEU A 534 31.63 -0.33 29.86
C LEU A 534 30.52 -0.85 30.77
N ASP A 535 29.29 -0.44 30.49
CA ASP A 535 28.09 -0.77 31.25
C ASP A 535 27.26 -1.88 30.61
N ASP A 536 26.40 -2.52 31.42
CA ASP A 536 25.49 -3.61 31.03
C ASP A 536 26.17 -4.81 30.35
N PHE A 537 27.43 -5.12 30.71
CA PHE A 537 28.21 -6.13 29.99
C PHE A 537 27.58 -7.53 30.07
N GLY A 538 27.31 -8.12 28.90
CA GLY A 538 26.81 -9.48 28.72
C GLY A 538 25.30 -9.58 28.43
N THR A 539 24.61 -8.45 28.31
CA THR A 539 23.20 -8.40 27.86
C THR A 539 23.07 -8.34 26.33
N GLY A 540 24.17 -8.10 25.61
CA GLY A 540 24.23 -7.98 24.14
C GLY A 540 25.13 -9.02 23.44
N TYR A 541 25.29 -8.86 22.12
CA TYR A 541 26.17 -9.68 21.28
C TYR A 541 27.59 -9.08 21.21
N SER A 542 28.32 -9.08 22.33
CA SER A 542 29.73 -8.65 22.32
C SER A 542 30.62 -9.64 21.56
N SER A 543 31.24 -9.18 20.48
CA SER A 543 32.48 -9.80 19.99
C SER A 543 33.60 -9.39 20.93
N LEU A 544 34.19 -10.37 21.64
CA LEU A 544 35.38 -10.19 22.50
C LEU A 544 36.52 -9.40 21.81
N GLY A 545 36.55 -9.39 20.47
CA GLY A 545 37.50 -8.60 19.68
C GLY A 545 37.33 -7.09 19.78
N TYR A 546 36.16 -6.56 20.17
CA TYR A 546 35.99 -5.11 20.36
C TYR A 546 36.51 -4.65 21.72
N LEU A 547 36.35 -5.46 22.77
CA LEU A 547 36.87 -5.16 24.11
C LEU A 547 38.37 -4.88 24.13
N THR A 548 39.14 -5.49 23.23
CA THR A 548 40.59 -5.27 23.13
C THR A 548 40.96 -4.00 22.37
N ARG A 549 40.03 -3.41 21.60
CA ARG A 549 40.25 -2.17 20.83
C ARG A 549 39.87 -0.93 21.62
N PHE A 550 38.78 -0.99 22.37
CA PHE A 550 38.25 0.18 23.07
C PHE A 550 38.99 0.44 24.39
N PRO A 551 39.32 1.70 24.69
CA PRO A 551 40.15 2.04 25.85
C PRO A 551 39.29 2.19 27.11
N PHE A 552 38.52 1.16 27.49
CA PHE A 552 37.78 1.16 28.76
C PHE A 552 38.72 0.84 29.94
N GLN A 553 38.50 1.48 31.08
CA GLN A 553 39.26 1.20 32.32
C GLN A 553 38.47 0.33 33.30
N THR A 554 37.15 0.25 33.15
CA THR A 554 36.27 -0.47 34.08
C THR A 554 35.18 -1.18 33.30
N LEU A 555 34.77 -2.35 33.79
CA LEU A 555 33.70 -3.18 33.24
C LEU A 555 32.67 -3.43 34.34
N LYS A 556 31.42 -3.05 34.09
CA LYS A 556 30.28 -3.30 34.98
C LYS A 556 29.58 -4.58 34.54
N ILE A 557 29.47 -5.52 35.48
CA ILE A 557 28.81 -6.82 35.27
C ILE A 557 27.32 -6.61 35.55
N ASP A 558 26.50 -6.81 34.52
CA ASP A 558 25.06 -6.60 34.60
C ASP A 558 24.40 -7.47 35.69
N ARG A 559 23.35 -6.91 36.29
CA ARG A 559 22.57 -7.55 37.37
C ARG A 559 22.00 -8.92 36.99
N SER A 560 21.76 -9.21 35.70
CA SER A 560 21.21 -10.50 35.27
C SER A 560 22.15 -11.68 35.58
N PHE A 561 23.46 -11.44 35.63
CA PHE A 561 24.45 -12.44 36.04
C PHE A 561 24.57 -12.55 37.56
N ILE A 562 24.23 -11.49 38.30
CA ILE A 562 24.31 -11.43 39.76
C ILE A 562 23.04 -11.99 40.42
N ALA A 563 21.88 -11.83 39.79
CA ALA A 563 20.58 -12.21 40.34
C ALA A 563 20.54 -13.67 40.83
N ASP A 564 21.11 -14.61 40.06
CA ASP A 564 21.11 -16.05 40.35
C ASP A 564 22.44 -16.59 40.90
N LEU A 565 23.35 -15.71 41.36
CA LEU A 565 24.70 -16.10 41.79
C LEU A 565 24.72 -17.08 42.96
N ASP A 566 23.70 -17.06 43.81
CA ASP A 566 23.51 -17.95 44.96
C ASP A 566 22.88 -19.31 44.59
N ARG A 567 22.32 -19.45 43.38
CA ARG A 567 21.53 -20.62 42.94
C ARG A 567 22.12 -21.35 41.75
N SER A 568 22.87 -20.65 40.91
CA SER A 568 23.32 -21.13 39.60
C SER A 568 24.85 -21.24 39.53
N PRO A 569 25.41 -22.47 39.48
CA PRO A 569 26.84 -22.67 39.23
C PRO A 569 27.30 -22.08 37.89
N ALA A 570 26.39 -21.97 36.92
CA ALA A 570 26.67 -21.34 35.63
C ALA A 570 26.88 -19.83 35.78
N SER A 571 26.03 -19.15 36.56
CA SER A 571 26.17 -17.71 36.84
C SER A 571 27.49 -17.41 37.56
N VAL A 572 27.84 -18.24 38.55
CA VAL A 572 29.16 -18.20 39.22
C VAL A 572 30.32 -18.31 38.22
N ALA A 573 30.26 -19.29 37.31
CA ALA A 573 31.30 -19.50 36.31
C ALA A 573 31.41 -18.33 35.33
N ILE A 574 30.28 -17.74 34.91
CA ILE A 574 30.25 -16.57 34.03
C ILE A 574 30.88 -15.37 34.73
N VAL A 575 30.43 -15.02 35.93
CA VAL A 575 30.99 -13.89 36.70
C VAL A 575 32.50 -14.05 36.91
N GLN A 576 32.95 -15.25 37.30
CA GLN A 576 34.39 -15.53 37.44
C GLN A 576 35.15 -15.35 36.12
N THR A 577 34.57 -15.82 35.01
CA THR A 577 35.18 -15.66 33.67
C THR A 577 35.29 -14.20 33.25
N VAL A 578 34.25 -13.40 33.52
CA VAL A 578 34.24 -11.96 33.22
C VAL A 578 35.28 -11.22 34.06
N VAL A 579 35.37 -11.53 35.36
CA VAL A 579 36.39 -10.98 36.26
C VAL A 579 37.81 -11.32 35.78
N ASP A 580 38.05 -12.58 35.41
CA ASP A 580 39.36 -13.01 34.93
C ASP A 580 39.73 -12.39 33.56
N LEU A 581 38.74 -12.17 32.69
CA LEU A 581 38.92 -11.47 31.42
C LEU A 581 39.31 -10.01 31.65
N ALA A 582 38.54 -9.29 32.46
CA ALA A 582 38.80 -7.89 32.79
C ALA A 582 40.21 -7.71 33.39
N ALA A 583 40.58 -8.59 34.34
CA ALA A 583 41.92 -8.58 34.93
C ALA A 583 43.03 -8.77 33.90
N LYS A 584 42.85 -9.67 32.91
CA LYS A 584 43.82 -9.87 31.82
C LYS A 584 43.91 -8.69 30.85
N LEU A 585 42.84 -7.92 30.72
CA LEU A 585 42.78 -6.70 29.92
C LEU A 585 43.22 -5.45 30.70
N GLY A 586 43.57 -5.58 31.97
CA GLY A 586 43.95 -4.46 32.84
C GLY A 586 42.78 -3.56 33.23
N MET A 587 41.55 -4.08 33.16
CA MET A 587 40.33 -3.37 33.54
C MET A 587 39.91 -3.73 34.97
N ARG A 588 39.32 -2.76 35.68
CA ARG A 588 38.64 -2.99 36.96
C ARG A 588 37.23 -3.54 36.71
N THR A 589 36.65 -4.17 37.72
CA THR A 589 35.30 -4.72 37.66
C THR A 589 34.39 -4.20 38.76
N VAL A 590 33.14 -3.92 38.38
CA VAL A 590 32.06 -3.57 39.31
C VAL A 590 30.93 -4.56 39.09
N ALA A 591 30.44 -5.20 40.15
CA ALA A 591 29.26 -6.06 40.05
C ALA A 591 27.99 -5.31 40.48
N GLU A 592 26.97 -5.31 39.62
CA GLU A 592 25.72 -4.59 39.85
C GLU A 592 24.59 -5.48 40.35
N GLY A 593 23.60 -4.88 41.02
CA GLY A 593 22.39 -5.60 41.44
C GLY A 593 22.63 -6.57 42.60
N VAL A 594 23.57 -6.28 43.49
CA VAL A 594 23.76 -7.07 44.73
C VAL A 594 22.58 -6.82 45.69
N GLU A 595 21.75 -7.82 45.89
CA GLU A 595 20.53 -7.75 46.70
C GLU A 595 20.58 -8.62 47.96
N THR A 596 21.45 -9.64 48.01
CA THR A 596 21.53 -10.58 49.14
C THR A 596 22.94 -10.70 49.74
N PRO A 597 23.05 -10.97 51.06
CA PRO A 597 24.36 -11.23 51.68
C PRO A 597 25.12 -12.40 51.04
N ALA A 598 24.41 -13.40 50.52
CA ALA A 598 25.00 -14.54 49.84
C ALA A 598 25.68 -14.15 48.52
N GLN A 599 25.06 -13.27 47.73
CA GLN A 599 25.67 -12.71 46.50
C GLN A 599 26.94 -11.91 46.84
N LEU A 600 26.88 -11.04 47.86
CA LEU A 600 28.04 -10.26 48.31
C LEU A 600 29.20 -11.16 48.75
N GLU A 601 28.91 -12.18 49.55
CA GLU A 601 29.92 -13.14 50.01
C GLU A 601 30.54 -13.95 48.86
N HIS A 602 29.76 -14.24 47.82
CA HIS A 602 30.29 -14.86 46.62
C HIS A 602 31.25 -13.91 45.88
N LEU A 603 30.83 -12.66 45.66
CA LEU A 603 31.63 -11.64 45.00
C LEU A 603 32.93 -11.33 45.77
N ARG A 604 32.92 -11.35 47.10
CA ARG A 604 34.14 -11.23 47.94
C ARG A 604 35.20 -12.29 47.66
N ARG A 605 34.77 -13.51 47.28
CA ARG A 605 35.67 -14.62 46.93
C ARG A 605 36.21 -14.50 45.51
N THR A 606 35.55 -13.71 44.68
CA THR A 606 36.08 -13.33 43.35
C THR A 606 37.07 -12.18 43.48
N ARG A 607 37.85 -11.92 42.42
CA ARG A 607 38.69 -10.72 42.33
C ARG A 607 37.92 -9.49 41.83
N CYS A 608 36.61 -9.44 42.07
CA CYS A 608 35.80 -8.28 41.73
C CYS A 608 36.24 -7.07 42.57
N ASP A 609 36.45 -5.90 41.95
CA ASP A 609 37.07 -4.75 42.64
C ASP A 609 36.06 -3.97 43.48
N ALA A 610 34.82 -3.88 43.02
CA ALA A 610 33.76 -3.09 43.63
C ALA A 610 32.36 -3.69 43.40
N VAL A 611 31.41 -3.30 44.24
CA VAL A 611 30.04 -3.83 44.23
C VAL A 611 29.01 -2.72 44.42
N GLN A 612 27.88 -2.87 43.74
CA GLN A 612 26.74 -1.97 43.80
C GLN A 612 25.44 -2.75 43.89
N GLY A 613 24.51 -2.30 44.73
CA GLY A 613 23.20 -2.91 44.82
C GLY A 613 22.40 -2.51 46.04
N TYR A 614 21.11 -2.88 46.06
CA TYR A 614 20.17 -2.49 47.10
C TYR A 614 20.43 -3.11 48.47
N LEU A 615 21.24 -4.18 48.53
CA LEU A 615 21.74 -4.68 49.81
C LEU A 615 22.53 -3.62 50.58
N LEU A 616 23.31 -2.82 49.85
CA LEU A 616 24.27 -1.87 50.41
C LEU A 616 23.66 -0.47 50.52
N ALA A 617 23.07 0.02 49.43
CA ALA A 617 22.43 1.32 49.38
C ALA A 617 21.48 1.44 48.18
N ARG A 618 20.34 2.08 48.39
CA ARG A 618 19.45 2.53 47.31
C ARG A 618 19.91 3.89 46.76
N PRO A 619 19.54 4.25 45.52
CA PRO A 619 19.73 5.60 45.01
C PRO A 619 19.14 6.64 45.96
N MET A 620 19.92 7.64 46.36
CA MET A 620 19.52 8.62 47.35
C MET A 620 20.02 10.05 47.02
N PRO A 621 19.42 11.10 47.59
CA PRO A 621 19.90 12.46 47.38
C PRO A 621 21.33 12.69 47.92
N ALA A 622 22.04 13.66 47.35
CA ALA A 622 23.45 13.94 47.65
C ALA A 622 23.76 14.16 49.14
N ASN A 623 22.86 14.78 49.90
CA ASN A 623 23.05 15.03 51.32
C ASN A 623 23.06 13.74 52.16
N LEU A 624 22.29 12.72 51.75
CA LEU A 624 22.29 11.42 52.43
C LEU A 624 23.60 10.65 52.15
N VAL A 625 24.10 10.71 50.91
CA VAL A 625 25.44 10.17 50.59
C VAL A 625 26.52 10.88 51.42
N GLY A 626 26.43 12.21 51.55
CA GLY A 626 27.31 13.00 52.40
C GLY A 626 27.39 12.50 53.85
N ALA A 627 26.23 12.16 54.45
CA ALA A 627 26.17 11.61 55.80
C ALA A 627 26.83 10.23 55.92
N MET A 628 26.76 9.40 54.88
CA MET A 628 27.43 8.10 54.85
C MET A 628 28.96 8.22 54.89
N PHE A 629 29.53 9.27 54.29
CA PHE A 629 30.98 9.53 54.40
C PHE A 629 31.40 9.97 55.80
N ALA A 630 30.51 10.62 56.56
CA ALA A 630 30.78 11.12 57.90
C ALA A 630 30.70 10.01 58.99
N GLY A 631 30.26 8.80 58.64
CA GLY A 631 30.04 7.71 59.59
C GLY A 631 28.67 7.76 60.29
N ASP A 632 27.82 8.73 59.96
CA ASP A 632 26.45 8.87 60.45
C ASP A 632 25.48 8.12 59.52
N ALA A 633 25.68 6.81 59.35
CA ALA A 633 24.89 6.00 58.43
C ALA A 633 23.38 6.07 58.76
N PRO A 634 22.52 6.54 57.83
CA PRO A 634 21.08 6.46 57.99
C PRO A 634 20.62 4.99 57.99
N ASP A 635 19.56 4.70 58.73
CA ASP A 635 18.94 3.37 58.76
C ASP A 635 18.51 2.94 57.34
N PRO A 636 18.94 1.79 56.81
CA PRO A 636 18.63 1.33 55.44
C PRO A 636 17.12 1.14 55.15
N ALA A 637 16.25 1.32 56.15
CA ALA A 637 14.80 1.24 56.04
C ALA A 637 14.06 2.60 55.93
N SER A 638 14.76 3.74 55.84
CA SER A 638 14.15 5.09 55.78
C SER A 638 14.02 5.70 54.39
#